data_AF-A0A453KA08-F1
#
_entry.id   AF-A0A453KA08-F1
#
_cell.length_a   1.000
_cell.length_b   1.000
_cell.length_c   1.000
_cell.angle_alpha   90.00
_cell.angle_beta   90.00
_cell.angle_gamma   90.00
#
_symmetry.space_group_name_H-M   'P 1'
#
loop_
_entity.id
_entity.type
_entity.pdbx_description
1 polymer ?
#
loop_
_entity_poly.entity_id
_entity_poly.type
_entity_poly.pdbx_seq_one_letter_code
_entity_poly.pdbx_strand_id
1 'polypeptide(L)' 'MLETDPVARYYGLGKGTVLKVTYDSELTGNHVTYRCIF' A
#
# COMPACT_ATOMS: atom_id res chain seq x y z
N MET A 1 -0.94 2.13 -7.05
CA MET A 1 -0.34 3.21 -6.23
C MET A 1 0.66 3.92 -7.12
N LEU A 2 0.82 5.24 -6.99
CA LEU A 2 1.80 5.98 -7.78
C LEU A 2 3.13 6.04 -7.03
N GLU A 3 4.23 6.12 -7.75
CA GLU A 3 5.56 6.34 -7.14
C GLU A 3 5.64 7.68 -6.38
N THR A 4 4.83 8.66 -6.77
CA THR A 4 4.72 9.96 -6.09
C THR A 4 3.86 9.94 -4.84
N ASP A 5 3.19 8.81 -4.53
CA ASP A 5 2.37 8.66 -3.33
C ASP A 5 3.23 8.93 -2.07
N PRO A 6 2.73 9.69 -1.08
CA PRO A 6 3.48 9.97 0.15
C PRO A 6 3.98 8.71 0.86
N VAL A 7 3.20 7.63 0.86
CA VAL A 7 3.60 6.34 1.47
C VAL A 7 4.72 5.70 0.65
N ALA A 8 4.61 5.71 -0.68
CA ALA A 8 5.68 5.21 -1.56
C ALA A 8 6.99 5.99 -1.36
N ARG A 9 6.91 7.32 -1.28
CA ARG A 9 8.07 8.20 -1.06
C ARG A 9 8.70 8.02 0.32
N TYR A 10 7.88 7.90 1.36
CA TYR A 10 8.37 7.72 2.74
C TYR A 10 9.18 6.43 2.90
N TYR A 11 8.73 5.35 2.27
CA TYR A 11 9.42 4.05 2.31
C TYR A 11 10.43 3.85 1.16
N GLY A 12 10.63 4.84 0.28
CA GLY A 12 11.59 4.74 -0.84
C GLY A 12 11.25 3.66 -1.86
N LEU A 13 9.97 3.42 -2.10
CA LEU A 13 9.48 2.33 -2.94
C LEU A 13 9.36 2.76 -4.41
N GLY A 14 9.87 1.93 -5.32
CA GLY A 14 9.87 2.18 -6.76
C GLY A 14 8.83 1.36 -7.55
N LYS A 15 8.70 1.67 -8.83
CA LYS A 15 7.82 0.94 -9.77
C LYS A 15 8.08 -0.56 -9.77
N GLY A 16 6.99 -1.34 -9.87
CA GLY A 16 7.03 -2.80 -9.84
C GLY A 16 7.03 -3.40 -8.43
N THR A 17 7.16 -2.57 -7.39
CA THR A 17 7.03 -3.03 -6.00
C THR A 17 5.58 -3.31 -5.66
N VAL A 18 5.33 -4.45 -5.00
CA VAL A 18 4.01 -4.83 -4.49
C VAL A 18 3.97 -4.66 -2.97
N LEU A 19 2.97 -3.93 -2.51
CA LEU A 19 2.72 -3.61 -1.11
C LEU A 19 1.55 -4.42 -0.57
N LYS A 20 1.70 -4.97 0.63
CA LYS A 20 0.59 -5.49 1.42
C LYS A 20 0.07 -4.39 2.33
N VAL A 21 -1.15 -3.95 2.10
CA VAL A 21 -1.86 -2.99 2.95
C VAL A 21 -2.82 -3.76 3.83
N THR A 22 -2.67 -3.64 5.15
CA THR A 22 -3.59 -4.25 6.11
C THR A 22 -4.41 -3.13 6.73
N TYR A 23 -5.71 -3.16 6.50
CA TYR A 23 -6.68 -2.27 7.12
C TYR A 23 -7.23 -3.00 8.34
N ASP A 24 -7.11 -2.35 9.49
CA ASP A 24 -7.80 -2.77 10.70
C ASP A 24 -8.97 -1.83 10.91
N SER A 25 -10.19 -2.34 10.76
CA SER A 25 -11.41 -1.56 10.95
C SER A 25 -12.43 -2.33 11.77
N GLU A 26 -13.22 -1.63 12.58
CA GLU A 26 -14.22 -2.25 13.46
C GLU A 26 -15.31 -3.00 12.67
N LEU A 27 -15.66 -2.52 11.47
CA LEU A 27 -16.75 -3.08 10.66
C LEU A 27 -16.34 -4.27 9.81
N THR A 28 -15.14 -4.23 9.23
CA THR A 28 -14.64 -5.30 8.32
C THR A 28 -13.54 -6.16 8.94
N GLY A 29 -13.11 -5.86 10.16
CA GLY A 29 -11.98 -6.51 10.80
C GLY A 29 -10.67 -6.29 10.04
N ASN A 30 -9.81 -7.32 10.06
CA ASN A 30 -8.54 -7.33 9.32
C ASN A 30 -8.77 -7.56 7.82
N HIS A 31 -8.77 -6.48 7.04
CA HIS A 31 -8.85 -6.54 5.58
C HIS A 31 -7.48 -6.34 4.94
N VAL A 32 -7.04 -7.30 4.14
CA VAL A 32 -5.72 -7.25 3.47
C VAL A 32 -5.91 -6.99 1.98
N THR A 33 -5.24 -5.97 1.46
CA THR A 33 -5.19 -5.65 0.03
C THR A 33 -3.76 -5.60 -0.45
N TYR A 34 -3.51 -6.03 -1.69
CA TYR A 34 -2.21 -5.90 -2.34
C TYR A 34 -2.28 -4.79 -3.40
N ARG A 35 -1.31 -3.87 -3.39
CA ARG A 35 -1.25 -2.75 -4.35
C ARG A 35 0.12 -2.72 -4.99
N CYS A 36 0.16 -2.59 -6.32
CA CYS A 36 1.39 -2.38 -7.08
C CYS A 36 1.67 -0.88 -7.22
N ILE A 37 2.96 -0.51 -7.20
CA ILE A 37 3.43 0.81 -7.62
C ILE A 37 3.65 0.81 -9.13
N PHE A 38 2.97 1.72 -9.82
CA PHE A 38 3.03 1.90 -11.28
C PHE A 38 3.75 3.19 -11.66
#